data_AF-A0A9Q1EI68-F1
#
_entry.id   AF-A0A9Q1EI68-F1
#
_cell.length_a   1.000
_cell.length_b   1.000
_cell.length_c   1.000
_cell.angle_alpha   90.00
_cell.angle_beta   90.00
_cell.angle_gamma   90.00
#
_symmetry.space_group_name_H-M   'P 1'
#
loop_
_entity.id
_entity.type
_entity.pdbx_description
1 polymer ?
#
loop_
_entity_poly.entity_id
_entity_poly.type
_entity_poly.pdbx_seq_one_letter_code
_entity_poly.pdbx_strand_id
1 'polypeptide(L)'
;MLGLNASGLDRDRLHLLLIVYTYLCCLGDCLYVTDYFTRTPRKLNAFRSFASVELFHFNVPDDTVVAVWNLITFKEQGGTFGDSCPDRNVTVYFRSGAPPVINPFRTRFPQDTVVPSVFAVTLTWTLPNRTTGVFNVTSPLPGNWFLAAHLPKDEGKISVKGLYEECQYLFQPQLIVQRLIGISVLYPGYFIDQMIPVHNRSMLYKVFIPNYISQLKVQLADCSTRNKSTESCPLLLKIRARAPPLHNSSSVDCQEQSICELDMPLNSWEQWYYILVERYLDNVDVYFHIRVQVKVEAKLNLFSEILYEECSGRYGEVTSRKTAARIKGRREKEIEDLVASRRQLRRRWRKAEEREKEGLKALWDDIRERLANLQSASGGGGKRKRRKGRTSSGILSVSLVGFLRRNRMLEISKEDLEEHIRVQYSDPARTNPLGPPGYVPKPPEPSALFDTSPPKLSEVRQVIMHARSAAAPRPNGIPYRLYKNCPRVLKLLWSLMRTAWTKLIIPSEWQRAVAVFIPKEQNAKIISQFRSIVIECRGEDFLCSDGQKDDHLLDRKWVH
;
A
#
# COMPACT_ATOMS: atom_id res chain seq x y z
N MET A 1 -49.20 -28.65 52.23
CA MET A 1 -48.51 -29.08 53.46
C MET A 1 -47.37 -30.00 53.08
N LEU A 2 -46.14 -29.56 53.34
CA LEU A 2 -44.97 -30.33 53.76
C LEU A 2 -43.79 -29.35 53.63
N GLY A 3 -43.50 -28.69 54.74
CA GLY A 3 -42.31 -27.85 54.87
C GLY A 3 -41.09 -28.72 55.17
N LEU A 4 -39.93 -28.28 54.68
CA LEU A 4 -38.65 -28.66 55.23
C LEU A 4 -37.78 -27.40 55.32
N ASN A 5 -37.57 -26.97 56.56
CA ASN A 5 -36.55 -26.02 56.98
C ASN A 5 -35.16 -26.60 56.67
N ALA A 6 -34.29 -25.77 56.10
CA ALA A 6 -32.84 -25.96 56.19
C ALA A 6 -32.20 -24.58 56.40
N SER A 7 -32.29 -24.11 57.63
CA SER A 7 -31.48 -23.04 58.20
C SER A 7 -30.02 -23.50 58.32
N GLY A 8 -29.08 -22.68 57.86
CA GLY A 8 -27.66 -22.84 58.19
C GLY A 8 -26.70 -22.76 57.00
N LEU A 9 -26.85 -21.78 56.10
CA LEU A 9 -25.75 -21.41 55.21
C LEU A 9 -24.76 -20.59 56.06
N ASP A 10 -23.74 -21.29 56.52
CA ASP A 10 -22.67 -20.83 57.40
C ASP A 10 -22.10 -19.49 56.92
N ARG A 11 -22.25 -18.45 57.75
CA ARG A 11 -21.84 -17.06 57.46
C ARG A 11 -20.35 -17.00 57.14
N ASP A 12 -19.57 -17.90 57.72
CA ASP A 12 -18.13 -18.00 57.50
C ASP A 12 -17.79 -18.59 56.12
N ARG A 13 -18.61 -19.51 55.58
CA ARG A 13 -18.45 -19.99 54.18
C ARG A 13 -18.81 -18.92 53.16
N LEU A 14 -19.80 -18.09 53.45
CA LEU A 14 -20.19 -16.97 52.60
C LEU A 14 -19.12 -15.87 52.63
N HIS A 15 -18.53 -15.59 53.79
CA HIS A 15 -17.36 -14.73 53.90
C HIS A 15 -16.13 -15.31 53.21
N LEU A 16 -15.86 -16.61 53.30
CA LEU A 16 -14.73 -17.23 52.63
C LEU A 16 -14.91 -17.24 51.10
N LEU A 17 -16.13 -17.49 50.61
CA LEU A 17 -16.47 -17.36 49.19
C LEU A 17 -16.39 -15.91 48.71
N LEU A 18 -16.84 -14.94 49.52
CA LEU A 18 -16.69 -13.52 49.22
C LEU A 18 -15.21 -13.10 49.23
N ILE A 19 -14.41 -13.57 50.18
CA ILE A 19 -12.96 -13.31 50.26
C ILE A 19 -12.26 -13.92 49.06
N VAL A 20 -12.57 -15.17 48.69
CA VAL A 20 -12.02 -15.83 47.49
C VAL A 20 -12.49 -15.13 46.22
N TYR A 21 -13.74 -14.70 46.12
CA TYR A 21 -14.26 -13.94 44.98
C TYR A 21 -13.61 -12.55 44.90
N THR A 22 -13.38 -11.87 46.03
CA THR A 22 -12.64 -10.60 46.08
C THR A 22 -11.16 -10.79 45.80
N TYR A 23 -10.52 -11.89 46.23
CA TYR A 23 -9.13 -12.19 45.89
C TYR A 23 -8.97 -12.58 44.41
N LEU A 24 -9.95 -13.29 43.82
CA LEU A 24 -10.00 -13.52 42.37
C LEU A 24 -10.35 -12.25 41.58
N CYS A 25 -11.13 -11.32 42.13
CA CYS A 25 -11.39 -10.01 41.51
C CYS A 25 -10.22 -9.03 41.66
N CYS A 26 -9.41 -9.16 42.71
CA CYS A 26 -8.23 -8.32 42.96
C CYS A 26 -7.00 -8.73 42.12
N LEU A 27 -7.01 -9.91 41.50
CA LEU A 27 -6.09 -10.25 40.42
C LEU A 27 -6.56 -9.59 39.12
N GLY A 28 -6.67 -8.25 39.12
CA GLY A 28 -6.70 -7.42 37.91
C GLY A 28 -5.32 -7.36 37.25
N ASP A 29 -4.56 -8.44 37.33
CA ASP A 29 -3.25 -8.61 36.75
C ASP A 29 -3.41 -8.90 35.27
N CYS A 30 -2.69 -8.16 34.43
CA CYS A 30 -2.58 -8.39 33.00
C CYS A 30 -2.53 -9.89 32.67
N LEU A 31 -3.59 -10.42 32.05
CA LEU A 31 -3.65 -11.83 31.68
C LEU A 31 -2.74 -12.05 30.48
N TYR A 32 -1.68 -12.85 30.68
CA TYR A 32 -0.77 -13.23 29.61
C TYR A 32 -1.03 -14.65 29.13
N VAL A 33 -0.93 -14.86 27.83
CA VAL A 33 -0.83 -16.20 27.23
C VAL A 33 0.51 -16.34 26.52
N THR A 34 1.14 -17.48 26.77
CA THR A 34 2.42 -17.85 26.16
C THR A 34 2.17 -18.84 25.02
N ASP A 35 2.46 -18.42 23.80
CA ASP A 35 2.42 -19.26 22.61
C ASP A 35 3.83 -19.79 22.29
N TYR A 36 3.93 -21.05 21.87
CA TYR A 36 5.20 -21.70 21.52
C TYR A 36 5.17 -22.24 20.10
N PHE A 37 6.13 -21.82 19.27
CA PHE A 37 6.27 -22.21 17.88
C PHE A 37 7.65 -22.81 17.63
N THR A 38 7.72 -24.00 17.08
CA THR A 38 8.99 -24.66 16.74
C THR A 38 9.04 -24.99 15.25
N ARG A 39 10.23 -24.91 14.66
CA ARG A 39 10.49 -25.38 13.29
C ARG A 39 11.36 -26.63 13.33
N THR A 40 11.26 -27.44 12.28
CA THR A 40 12.08 -28.65 12.15
C THR A 40 13.56 -28.27 12.00
N PRO A 41 14.50 -29.05 12.57
CA PRO A 41 15.92 -28.86 12.34
C PRO A 41 16.27 -28.90 10.84
N ARG A 42 17.17 -28.03 10.38
CA ARG A 42 17.70 -28.02 9.00
C ARG A 42 19.22 -28.03 9.00
N LYS A 43 19.82 -28.73 8.02
CA LYS A 43 21.27 -28.79 7.82
C LYS A 43 21.76 -27.43 7.32
N LEU A 44 22.71 -26.83 8.03
CA LEU A 44 23.36 -25.60 7.63
C LEU A 44 24.53 -25.89 6.70
N ASN A 45 24.70 -25.01 5.71
CA ASN A 45 25.81 -25.04 4.78
C ASN A 45 26.76 -23.86 5.01
N ALA A 46 28.02 -24.04 4.64
CA ALA A 46 29.00 -22.96 4.60
C ALA A 46 28.55 -21.87 3.63
N PHE A 47 28.67 -20.61 4.03
CA PHE A 47 28.21 -19.50 3.22
C PHE A 47 29.06 -19.36 1.94
N ARG A 48 28.42 -19.59 0.79
CA ARG A 48 28.98 -19.39 -0.56
C ARG A 48 28.18 -18.37 -1.35
N SER A 49 26.85 -18.43 -1.24
CA SER A 49 25.92 -17.50 -1.87
C SER A 49 24.60 -17.47 -1.08
N PHE A 50 23.63 -16.67 -1.52
CA PHE A 50 22.29 -16.68 -0.93
C PHE A 50 21.59 -18.06 -0.99
N ALA A 51 22.00 -18.94 -1.91
CA ALA A 51 21.44 -20.28 -2.03
C ALA A 51 21.92 -21.26 -0.94
N SER A 52 23.03 -20.95 -0.27
CA SER A 52 23.56 -21.78 0.84
C SER A 52 23.01 -21.39 2.21
N VAL A 53 22.10 -20.42 2.26
CA VAL A 53 21.51 -19.91 3.50
C VAL A 53 20.19 -20.63 3.74
N GLU A 54 19.99 -21.13 4.95
CA GLU A 54 18.71 -21.72 5.35
C GLU A 54 17.77 -20.63 5.87
N LEU A 55 16.56 -20.59 5.32
CA LEU A 55 15.54 -19.60 5.65
C LEU A 55 14.42 -20.22 6.48
N PHE A 56 14.09 -19.60 7.60
CA PHE A 56 12.99 -20.00 8.47
C PHE A 56 11.96 -18.89 8.55
N HIS A 57 10.69 -19.26 8.62
CA HIS A 57 9.57 -18.34 8.71
C HIS A 57 8.79 -18.56 9.99
N PHE A 58 8.44 -17.47 10.67
CA PHE A 58 7.56 -17.44 11.81
C PHE A 58 6.47 -16.39 11.59
N ASN A 59 5.31 -16.61 12.18
CA ASN A 59 4.25 -15.60 12.23
C ASN A 59 4.06 -15.18 13.68
N VAL A 60 4.34 -13.91 13.98
CA VAL A 60 4.15 -13.34 15.32
C VAL A 60 2.70 -12.86 15.42
N PRO A 61 1.91 -13.36 16.39
CA PRO A 61 0.52 -12.96 16.57
C PRO A 61 0.38 -11.51 17.04
N ASP A 62 -0.82 -10.95 16.87
CA ASP A 62 -1.18 -9.65 17.44
C ASP A 62 -1.21 -9.68 18.97
N ASP A 63 -1.23 -8.49 19.59
CA ASP A 63 -1.20 -8.29 21.04
C ASP A 63 0.06 -8.87 21.73
N THR A 64 1.14 -9.10 20.98
CA THR A 64 2.41 -9.60 21.50
C THR A 64 3.19 -8.50 22.24
N VAL A 65 3.57 -8.77 23.49
CA VAL A 65 4.40 -7.88 24.31
C VAL A 65 5.88 -8.27 24.25
N VAL A 66 6.19 -9.57 24.17
CA VAL A 66 7.57 -10.07 24.08
C VAL A 66 7.62 -11.25 23.12
N ALA A 67 8.62 -11.28 22.24
CA ALA A 67 8.99 -12.44 21.44
C ALA A 67 10.42 -12.85 21.77
N VAL A 68 10.63 -14.13 22.10
CA VAL A 68 11.92 -14.72 22.42
C VAL A 68 12.19 -15.88 21.47
N TRP A 69 13.26 -15.78 20.70
CA TRP A 69 13.77 -16.88 19.89
C TRP A 69 14.82 -17.65 20.66
N ASN A 70 14.56 -18.94 20.87
CA ASN A 70 15.54 -19.90 21.34
C ASN A 70 16.18 -20.59 20.13
N LEU A 71 17.48 -20.43 19.98
CA LEU A 71 18.26 -20.79 18.80
C LEU A 71 19.11 -21.99 19.15
N ILE A 72 18.75 -23.18 18.67
CA ILE A 72 19.43 -24.42 19.03
C ILE A 72 20.25 -24.90 17.84
N THR A 73 21.55 -25.06 18.04
CA THR A 73 22.47 -25.67 17.08
C THR A 73 23.06 -26.93 17.66
N PHE A 74 23.14 -27.99 16.86
CA PHE A 74 23.80 -29.22 17.23
C PHE A 74 24.61 -29.74 16.05
N LYS A 75 25.70 -30.45 16.36
CA LYS A 75 26.56 -31.07 15.35
C LYS A 75 26.50 -32.57 15.52
N GLU A 76 26.27 -33.27 14.41
CA GLU A 76 26.21 -34.73 14.33
C GLU A 76 27.36 -35.23 13.45
N GLN A 77 27.94 -36.34 13.87
CA GLN A 77 28.99 -37.02 13.10
C GLN A 77 28.33 -37.80 11.95
N GLY A 78 28.73 -37.47 10.72
CA GLY A 78 28.37 -38.23 9.53
C GLY A 78 29.42 -39.28 9.21
N GLY A 79 29.40 -40.44 9.90
CA GLY A 79 30.30 -41.56 9.62
C GLY A 79 30.88 -42.25 10.87
N THR A 80 31.68 -43.30 10.66
CA THR A 80 32.25 -44.19 11.72
C THR A 80 33.74 -44.01 11.99
N PHE A 81 34.43 -43.08 11.31
CA PHE A 81 35.87 -42.85 11.48
C PHE A 81 36.10 -41.35 11.65
N GLY A 82 36.62 -40.92 12.81
CA GLY A 82 37.03 -39.54 13.12
C GLY A 82 36.61 -39.01 14.49
N ASP A 83 37.58 -38.46 15.23
CA ASP A 83 37.39 -37.88 16.56
C ASP A 83 36.94 -36.41 16.45
N SER A 84 35.66 -36.16 16.78
CA SER A 84 35.02 -34.84 17.03
C SER A 84 34.93 -33.81 15.89
N CYS A 85 33.69 -33.37 15.61
CA CYS A 85 33.43 -32.29 14.65
C CYS A 85 33.95 -30.93 15.13
N PRO A 86 34.54 -30.09 14.24
CA PRO A 86 35.07 -28.79 14.65
C PRO A 86 33.96 -27.82 15.04
N ASP A 87 34.27 -26.89 15.94
CA ASP A 87 33.35 -25.84 16.34
C ASP A 87 33.31 -24.73 15.30
N ARG A 88 32.16 -24.56 14.64
CA ARG A 88 31.92 -23.54 13.62
C ARG A 88 30.79 -22.61 14.04
N ASN A 89 31.12 -21.34 14.30
CA ASN A 89 30.12 -20.38 14.77
C ASN A 89 28.98 -20.20 13.76
N VAL A 90 27.74 -20.26 14.22
CA VAL A 90 26.54 -20.10 13.38
C VAL A 90 26.05 -18.66 13.49
N THR A 91 25.88 -17.97 12.37
CA THR A 91 25.31 -16.62 12.35
C THR A 91 23.86 -16.67 11.88
N VAL A 92 22.97 -16.05 12.65
CA VAL A 92 21.53 -16.00 12.39
C VAL A 92 21.09 -14.54 12.28
N TYR A 93 20.35 -14.23 11.22
CA TYR A 93 19.82 -12.90 10.92
C TYR A 93 18.30 -12.87 11.05
N PHE A 94 17.74 -11.78 11.59
CA PHE A 94 16.31 -11.63 11.86
C PHE A 94 15.76 -10.39 11.19
N ARG A 95 14.60 -10.52 10.54
CA ARG A 95 13.88 -9.39 9.95
C ARG A 95 12.37 -9.60 9.95
N SER A 96 11.63 -8.55 10.32
CA SER A 96 10.17 -8.50 10.21
C SER A 96 9.72 -8.10 8.81
N GLY A 97 8.66 -8.72 8.31
CA GLY A 97 7.97 -8.41 7.06
C GLY A 97 8.60 -9.02 5.80
N ALA A 98 9.91 -9.27 5.76
CA ALA A 98 10.60 -9.80 4.59
C ALA A 98 11.90 -10.56 4.95
N PRO A 99 12.40 -11.45 4.07
CA PRO A 99 13.70 -12.09 4.22
C PRO A 99 14.84 -11.10 4.48
N PRO A 100 15.78 -11.39 5.39
CA PRO A 100 16.97 -10.55 5.63
C PRO A 100 17.85 -10.43 4.37
N VAL A 101 18.29 -9.22 4.07
CA VAL A 101 19.33 -8.98 3.05
C VAL A 101 20.67 -8.97 3.78
N ILE A 102 21.50 -9.98 3.54
CA ILE A 102 22.75 -10.22 4.29
C ILE A 102 23.97 -10.04 3.38
N ASN A 103 25.09 -9.60 3.96
CA ASN A 103 26.37 -9.47 3.24
C ASN A 103 27.55 -9.95 4.09
N PRO A 104 27.65 -11.27 4.36
CA PRO A 104 28.75 -11.84 5.15
C PRO A 104 30.13 -11.58 4.54
N PHE A 105 30.23 -11.40 3.22
CA PHE A 105 31.48 -11.10 2.52
C PHE A 105 31.88 -9.63 2.52
N ARG A 106 31.08 -8.72 3.10
CA ARG A 106 31.33 -7.27 3.10
C ARG A 106 31.63 -6.70 1.70
N THR A 107 30.92 -7.22 0.69
CA THR A 107 30.99 -6.71 -0.70
C THR A 107 30.20 -5.40 -0.84
N ARG A 108 30.47 -4.58 -1.86
CA ARG A 108 29.70 -3.35 -2.07
C ARG A 108 28.38 -3.65 -2.74
N PHE A 109 27.27 -3.21 -2.14
CA PHE A 109 25.99 -3.15 -2.82
C PHE A 109 26.02 -2.05 -3.90
N PRO A 110 25.22 -2.17 -4.98
CA PRO A 110 25.05 -1.10 -5.96
C PRO A 110 24.63 0.21 -5.29
N GLN A 111 25.09 1.36 -5.80
CA GLN A 111 24.97 2.69 -5.16
C GLN A 111 23.52 3.06 -4.78
N ASP A 112 22.53 2.64 -5.56
CA ASP A 112 21.11 2.95 -5.33
C ASP A 112 20.37 1.90 -4.48
N THR A 113 21.09 1.02 -3.78
CA THR A 113 20.47 -0.07 -3.00
C THR A 113 20.28 0.35 -1.54
N VAL A 114 19.04 0.62 -1.15
CA VAL A 114 18.69 0.79 0.27
C VAL A 114 18.60 -0.59 0.92
N VAL A 115 19.51 -0.85 1.87
CA VAL A 115 19.53 -2.10 2.65
C VAL A 115 18.89 -1.84 4.01
N PRO A 116 17.70 -2.42 4.30
CA PRO A 116 17.05 -2.27 5.59
C PRO A 116 17.88 -2.87 6.72
N SER A 117 17.74 -2.33 7.93
CA SER A 117 18.42 -2.87 9.11
C SER A 117 17.99 -4.32 9.41
N VAL A 118 18.95 -5.11 9.87
CA VAL A 118 18.79 -6.53 10.19
C VAL A 118 19.47 -6.78 11.54
N PHE A 119 18.82 -7.54 12.42
CA PHE A 119 19.45 -8.00 13.65
C PHE A 119 20.25 -9.26 13.38
N ALA A 120 21.43 -9.40 13.96
CA ALA A 120 22.28 -10.57 13.79
C ALA A 120 22.75 -11.09 15.15
N VAL A 121 22.71 -12.41 15.33
CA VAL A 121 23.24 -13.11 16.51
C VAL A 121 24.21 -14.18 16.02
N THR A 122 25.38 -14.26 16.63
CA THR A 122 26.37 -15.30 16.35
C THR A 122 26.44 -16.25 17.53
N LEU A 123 26.21 -17.53 17.26
CA LEU A 123 26.23 -18.61 18.25
C LEU A 123 27.65 -19.20 18.29
N THR A 124 28.29 -19.08 19.45
CA THR A 124 29.61 -19.64 19.75
C THR A 124 29.47 -20.93 20.54
N TRP A 125 30.24 -21.96 20.21
CA TRP A 125 30.08 -23.27 20.83
C TRP A 125 30.48 -23.25 22.31
N THR A 126 29.55 -23.57 23.20
CA THR A 126 29.77 -23.62 24.66
C THR A 126 29.75 -25.04 25.21
N LEU A 127 29.02 -25.95 24.57
CA LEU A 127 28.99 -27.38 24.92
C LEU A 127 29.47 -28.21 23.73
N PRO A 128 30.05 -29.39 23.97
CA PRO A 128 30.80 -30.15 22.96
C PRO A 128 29.99 -30.58 21.75
N ASN A 129 28.66 -30.70 21.82
CA ASN A 129 27.81 -31.14 20.70
C ASN A 129 26.54 -30.30 20.48
N ARG A 130 26.26 -29.35 21.36
CA ARG A 130 25.06 -28.52 21.32
C ARG A 130 25.40 -27.11 21.74
N THR A 131 24.74 -26.12 21.20
CA THR A 131 24.84 -24.75 21.68
C THR A 131 23.48 -24.10 21.52
N THR A 132 23.17 -23.21 22.46
CA THR A 132 21.91 -22.48 22.48
C THR A 132 22.19 -21.00 22.58
N GLY A 133 21.48 -20.19 21.81
CA GLY A 133 21.46 -18.74 21.98
C GLY A 133 20.04 -18.24 22.11
N VAL A 134 19.91 -17.03 22.63
CA VAL A 134 18.61 -16.38 22.85
C VAL A 134 18.63 -15.02 22.16
N PHE A 135 17.55 -14.71 21.44
CA PHE A 135 17.31 -13.39 20.87
C PHE A 135 15.91 -12.93 21.27
N ASN A 136 15.80 -11.80 21.96
CA ASN A 136 14.52 -11.27 22.41
C ASN A 136 14.20 -9.90 21.79
N VAL A 137 12.92 -9.67 21.53
CA VAL A 137 12.38 -8.40 21.03
C VAL A 137 11.18 -8.02 21.88
N THR A 138 11.20 -6.82 22.45
CA THR A 138 10.06 -6.22 23.17
C THR A 138 9.15 -5.46 22.19
N SER A 139 7.84 -5.58 22.40
CA SER A 139 6.78 -5.05 21.54
C SER A 139 7.06 -5.26 20.04
N PRO A 140 7.24 -6.52 19.59
CA PRO A 140 7.56 -6.85 18.20
C PRO A 140 6.40 -6.50 17.27
N LEU A 141 6.72 -6.18 16.01
CA LEU A 141 5.69 -6.00 14.98
C LEU A 141 5.02 -7.35 14.67
N PRO A 142 3.68 -7.42 14.66
CA PRO A 142 2.97 -8.65 14.33
C PRO A 142 3.09 -8.99 12.84
N GLY A 143 2.91 -10.26 12.51
CA GLY A 143 2.97 -10.80 11.16
C GLY A 143 4.24 -11.60 10.87
N ASN A 144 4.65 -11.61 9.61
CA ASN A 144 5.74 -12.46 9.14
C ASN A 144 7.11 -12.03 9.67
N TRP A 145 7.87 -12.98 10.21
CA TRP A 145 9.26 -12.83 10.59
C TRP A 145 10.10 -13.89 9.87
N PHE A 146 11.24 -13.46 9.35
CA PHE A 146 12.15 -14.31 8.59
C PHE A 146 13.51 -14.37 9.26
N LEU A 147 14.00 -15.58 9.41
CA LEU A 147 15.32 -15.89 9.94
C LEU A 147 16.18 -16.48 8.82
N ALA A 148 17.44 -16.06 8.74
CA ALA A 148 18.41 -16.58 7.80
C ALA A 148 19.63 -17.07 8.58
N ALA A 149 19.96 -18.36 8.48
CA ALA A 149 21.07 -18.98 9.21
C ALA A 149 22.08 -19.59 8.25
N HIS A 150 23.37 -19.45 8.55
CA HIS A 150 24.44 -20.07 7.78
C HIS A 150 25.67 -20.35 8.64
N LEU A 151 26.53 -21.25 8.15
CA LEU A 151 27.88 -21.45 8.68
C LEU A 151 28.87 -20.43 8.08
N PRO A 152 30.06 -20.24 8.66
CA PRO A 152 31.08 -19.34 8.13
C PRO A 152 31.49 -19.73 6.70
N LYS A 153 32.22 -18.83 6.03
CA LYS A 153 32.77 -19.11 4.71
C LYS A 153 33.67 -20.36 4.79
N ASP A 154 33.53 -21.22 3.79
CA ASP A 154 34.41 -22.37 3.60
C ASP A 154 35.83 -21.88 3.24
N GLU A 155 36.87 -22.38 3.90
CA GLU A 155 38.28 -21.96 3.68
C GLU A 155 38.84 -22.39 2.31
N GLY A 156 38.01 -23.01 1.45
CA GLY A 156 38.40 -23.38 0.09
C GLY A 156 39.33 -24.59 0.01
N LYS A 157 39.46 -25.38 1.08
CA LYS A 157 40.15 -26.68 1.02
C LYS A 157 39.34 -27.62 0.13
N ILE A 158 39.92 -28.02 -1.00
CA ILE A 158 39.34 -29.01 -1.91
C ILE A 158 39.51 -30.38 -1.23
N SER A 159 38.44 -30.89 -0.63
CA SER A 159 38.40 -32.27 -0.15
C SER A 159 37.83 -33.18 -1.23
N VAL A 160 38.47 -34.33 -1.44
CA VAL A 160 37.99 -35.36 -2.38
C VAL A 160 36.69 -35.95 -1.81
N LYS A 161 35.61 -35.95 -2.61
CA LYS A 161 34.33 -36.56 -2.24
C LYS A 161 34.55 -38.01 -1.82
N GLY A 162 34.16 -38.36 -0.58
CA GLY A 162 34.23 -39.73 -0.06
C GLY A 162 35.45 -40.07 0.79
N LEU A 163 36.36 -39.11 1.07
CA LEU A 163 37.54 -39.34 1.92
C LEU A 163 37.52 -38.59 3.27
N TYR A 164 36.56 -37.67 3.50
CA TYR A 164 36.45 -36.89 4.74
C TYR A 164 35.00 -36.84 5.23
N GLU A 165 34.84 -36.97 6.55
CA GLU A 165 33.57 -36.94 7.27
C GLU A 165 32.78 -35.65 7.02
N GLU A 166 31.51 -35.78 6.61
CA GLU A 166 30.62 -34.62 6.55
C GLU A 166 30.00 -34.39 7.93
N CYS A 167 30.67 -33.63 8.79
CA CYS A 167 30.04 -33.09 9.99
C CYS A 167 28.75 -32.34 9.62
N GLN A 168 27.62 -32.78 10.17
CA GLN A 168 26.32 -32.18 9.89
C GLN A 168 25.98 -31.21 11.01
N TYR A 169 25.89 -29.93 10.67
CA TYR A 169 25.44 -28.90 11.60
C TYR A 169 23.95 -28.68 11.37
N LEU A 170 23.13 -28.99 12.36
CA LEU A 170 21.70 -28.83 12.33
C LEU A 170 21.28 -27.62 13.17
N PHE A 171 20.37 -26.83 12.63
CA PHE A 171 19.85 -25.65 13.30
C PHE A 171 18.32 -25.73 13.44
N GLN A 172 17.87 -25.54 14.68
CA GLN A 172 16.47 -25.57 15.06
C GLN A 172 16.11 -24.28 15.81
N PRO A 173 15.40 -23.35 15.15
CA PRO A 173 14.86 -22.18 15.83
C PRO A 173 13.50 -22.48 16.47
N GLN A 174 13.28 -21.92 17.65
CA GLN A 174 12.04 -21.95 18.39
C GLN A 174 11.66 -20.51 18.75
N LEU A 175 10.37 -20.18 18.70
CA LEU A 175 9.82 -18.86 19.02
C LEU A 175 8.82 -19.01 20.17
N ILE A 176 9.05 -18.27 21.24
CA ILE A 176 8.20 -18.16 22.41
C ILE A 176 7.62 -16.75 22.42
N VAL A 177 6.31 -16.62 22.47
CA VAL A 177 5.61 -15.34 22.37
C VAL A 177 4.74 -15.15 23.59
N GLN A 178 4.89 -14.02 24.27
CA GLN A 178 4.00 -13.63 25.36
C GLN A 178 3.03 -12.56 24.86
N ARG A 179 1.75 -12.88 24.90
CA ARG A 179 0.65 -12.02 24.43
C ARG A 179 -0.18 -11.55 25.59
N LEU A 180 -0.65 -10.32 25.48
CA LEU A 180 -1.56 -9.72 26.45
C LEU A 180 -3.01 -9.96 26.01
N ILE A 181 -3.84 -10.44 26.94
CA ILE A 181 -5.27 -10.68 26.73
C ILE A 181 -6.08 -9.66 27.53
N GLY A 182 -7.29 -9.38 27.05
CA GLY A 182 -8.21 -8.47 27.75
C GLY A 182 -7.88 -6.99 27.53
N ILE A 183 -7.11 -6.66 26.49
CA ILE A 183 -6.85 -5.26 26.11
C ILE A 183 -8.17 -4.59 25.74
N SER A 184 -8.53 -3.54 26.47
CA SER A 184 -9.75 -2.76 26.24
C SER A 184 -9.75 -2.12 24.85
N VAL A 185 -10.85 -2.32 24.12
CA VAL A 185 -11.05 -1.77 22.78
C VAL A 185 -11.76 -0.43 22.87
N LEU A 186 -11.16 0.61 22.29
CA LEU A 186 -11.77 1.94 22.20
C LEU A 186 -12.54 2.07 20.88
N TYR A 187 -13.75 2.62 20.95
CA TYR A 187 -14.58 2.92 19.79
C TYR A 187 -14.50 4.42 19.46
N PRO A 188 -14.18 4.80 18.21
CA PRO A 188 -14.13 6.21 17.85
C PRO A 188 -15.46 6.94 18.10
N GLY A 189 -15.39 8.15 18.63
CA GLY A 189 -16.51 9.06 18.86
C GLY A 189 -17.01 9.11 20.31
N TYR A 190 -16.80 8.05 21.10
CA TYR A 190 -17.30 7.91 22.45
C TYR A 190 -16.27 8.31 23.50
N PHE A 191 -16.75 8.91 24.60
CA PHE A 191 -15.96 9.05 25.83
C PHE A 191 -16.09 7.77 26.65
N ILE A 192 -14.98 7.33 27.22
CA ILE A 192 -14.95 6.16 28.10
C ILE A 192 -14.23 6.56 29.39
N ASP A 193 -14.90 6.31 30.51
CA ASP A 193 -14.36 6.59 31.83
C ASP A 193 -13.39 5.47 32.21
N GLN A 194 -12.20 5.87 32.65
CA GLN A 194 -11.12 4.95 32.96
C GLN A 194 -10.43 5.37 34.26
N MET A 195 -9.84 4.39 34.94
CA MET A 195 -9.11 4.59 36.18
C MET A 195 -7.84 3.74 36.17
N ILE A 196 -6.70 4.36 36.47
CA ILE A 196 -5.45 3.64 36.72
C ILE A 196 -5.25 3.54 38.24
N PRO A 197 -5.38 2.34 38.84
CA PRO A 197 -5.19 2.16 40.27
C PRO A 197 -3.72 2.37 40.67
N VAL A 198 -3.46 2.72 41.93
CA VAL A 198 -2.09 2.98 42.43
C VAL A 198 -1.09 1.86 42.07
N HIS A 199 -1.53 0.60 42.14
CA HIS A 199 -0.70 -0.60 41.89
C HIS A 199 -0.28 -0.74 40.42
N ASN A 200 -1.07 -0.21 39.49
CA ASN A 200 -0.80 -0.26 38.07
C ASN A 200 -0.12 1.03 37.63
N ARG A 201 0.99 0.91 36.93
CA ARG A 201 1.71 2.09 36.38
C ARG A 201 1.11 2.59 35.08
N SER A 202 0.43 1.72 34.35
CA SER A 202 -0.08 2.04 33.03
C SER A 202 -1.24 1.15 32.63
N MET A 203 -2.01 1.62 31.65
CA MET A 203 -3.11 0.86 31.05
C MET A 203 -3.00 0.93 29.53
N LEU A 204 -3.15 -0.23 28.89
CA LEU A 204 -3.05 -0.38 27.45
C LEU A 204 -4.44 -0.53 26.83
N TYR A 205 -4.66 0.21 25.77
CA TYR A 205 -5.87 0.18 24.97
C TYR A 205 -5.54 -0.12 23.51
N LYS A 206 -6.53 -0.58 22.76
CA LYS A 206 -6.42 -0.70 21.30
C LYS A 206 -7.61 -0.13 20.57
N VAL A 207 -7.36 0.43 19.40
CA VAL A 207 -8.39 0.91 18.48
C VAL A 207 -8.15 0.31 17.09
N PHE A 208 -9.22 -0.17 16.46
CA PHE A 208 -9.13 -0.63 15.08
C PHE A 208 -9.36 0.54 14.13
N ILE A 209 -8.44 0.73 13.20
CA ILE A 209 -8.52 1.81 12.21
C ILE A 209 -8.99 1.23 10.88
N PRO A 210 -10.27 1.43 10.49
CA PRO A 210 -10.76 1.06 9.17
C PRO A 210 -10.12 1.92 8.07
N ASN A 211 -10.37 1.52 6.81
CA ASN A 211 -9.88 2.25 5.66
C ASN A 211 -10.37 3.71 5.63
N TYR A 212 -9.60 4.57 4.97
CA TYR A 212 -9.93 5.98 4.63
C TYR A 212 -9.91 6.98 5.79
N ILE A 213 -9.47 6.57 6.97
CA ILE A 213 -9.12 7.52 8.04
C ILE A 213 -7.75 8.12 7.71
N SER A 214 -7.66 9.45 7.79
CA SER A 214 -6.42 10.19 7.55
C SER A 214 -5.66 10.52 8.84
N GLN A 215 -6.40 10.74 9.92
CA GLN A 215 -5.84 11.17 11.19
C GLN A 215 -6.58 10.51 12.34
N LEU A 216 -5.81 10.03 13.30
CA LEU A 216 -6.27 9.55 14.60
C LEU A 216 -5.93 10.61 15.63
N LYS A 217 -6.93 11.06 16.37
CA LYS A 217 -6.77 11.99 17.49
C LYS A 217 -7.21 11.29 18.76
N VAL A 218 -6.34 11.26 19.77
CA VAL A 218 -6.68 10.73 21.10
C VAL A 218 -6.67 11.88 22.09
N GLN A 219 -7.74 11.97 22.87
CA GLN A 219 -7.98 13.04 23.82
C GLN A 219 -8.19 12.44 25.21
N LEU A 220 -7.47 12.96 26.19
CA LEU A 220 -7.68 12.72 27.62
C LEU A 220 -8.26 13.99 28.24
N ALA A 221 -9.35 13.85 29.00
CA ALA A 221 -10.05 14.96 29.64
C ALA A 221 -10.48 14.59 31.07
N ASP A 222 -10.84 15.63 31.84
CA ASP A 222 -11.39 15.54 33.20
C ASP A 222 -10.57 14.64 34.15
N CYS A 223 -9.25 14.84 34.12
CA CYS A 223 -8.37 14.13 35.04
C CYS A 223 -8.72 14.52 36.48
N SER A 224 -9.01 13.52 37.30
CA SER A 224 -9.22 13.73 38.73
C SER A 224 -8.44 12.71 39.53
N THR A 225 -7.99 13.17 40.69
CA THR A 225 -7.44 12.31 41.73
C THR A 225 -8.43 12.29 42.88
N ARG A 226 -8.41 11.24 43.71
CA ARG A 226 -9.36 11.05 44.82
C ARG A 226 -9.60 12.30 45.70
N ASN A 227 -8.66 13.26 45.72
CA ASN A 227 -8.71 14.43 46.60
C ASN A 227 -8.78 15.81 45.92
N LYS A 228 -8.95 15.94 44.58
CA LYS A 228 -9.27 17.20 43.86
C LYS A 228 -9.37 16.95 42.35
N SER A 229 -10.19 17.76 41.65
CA SER A 229 -10.02 17.99 40.21
C SER A 229 -8.67 18.68 39.99
N THR A 230 -7.75 18.01 39.30
CA THR A 230 -6.42 18.57 39.04
C THR A 230 -6.50 19.48 37.82
N GLU A 231 -5.91 20.68 37.90
CA GLU A 231 -5.81 21.60 36.75
C GLU A 231 -4.93 21.02 35.62
N SER A 232 -4.10 20.04 35.96
CA SER A 232 -3.23 19.29 35.07
C SER A 232 -3.50 17.77 35.11
N CYS A 233 -3.25 17.10 33.99
CA CYS A 233 -3.34 15.63 33.89
C CYS A 233 -1.97 14.98 34.18
N PRO A 234 -1.76 14.24 35.29
CA PRO A 234 -0.48 13.58 35.61
C PRO A 234 -0.29 12.27 34.80
N LEU A 235 -0.55 12.32 33.50
CA LEU A 235 -0.57 11.18 32.59
C LEU A 235 0.37 11.42 31.40
N LEU A 236 0.99 10.34 30.94
CA LEU A 236 1.79 10.31 29.72
C LEU A 236 1.07 9.43 28.70
N LEU A 237 0.70 10.03 27.57
CA LEU A 237 -0.01 9.36 26.50
C LEU A 237 0.97 8.95 25.40
N LYS A 238 0.99 7.66 25.03
CA LYS A 238 1.81 7.12 23.94
C LYS A 238 0.97 6.35 22.94
N ILE A 239 1.27 6.48 21.66
CA ILE A 239 0.55 5.78 20.58
C ILE A 239 1.55 5.14 19.62
N ARG A 240 1.24 3.91 19.18
CA ARG A 240 2.01 3.19 18.17
C ARG A 240 1.10 2.31 17.30
N ALA A 241 1.40 2.27 16.01
CA ALA A 241 0.73 1.38 15.07
C ALA A 241 1.20 -0.09 15.24
N ARG A 242 0.26 -1.04 15.14
CA ARG A 242 0.46 -2.51 15.08
C ARG A 242 1.06 -3.20 16.31
N ALA A 243 1.77 -2.50 17.18
CA ALA A 243 2.37 -3.08 18.37
C ALA A 243 2.29 -2.11 19.56
N PRO A 244 2.38 -2.60 20.80
CA PRO A 244 2.40 -1.74 21.99
C PRO A 244 3.51 -0.67 21.92
N PRO A 245 3.25 0.55 22.43
CA PRO A 245 4.23 1.64 22.41
C PRO A 245 5.55 1.29 23.09
N LEU A 246 6.64 1.83 22.53
CA LEU A 246 8.00 1.81 23.07
C LEU A 246 8.43 3.25 23.39
N HIS A 247 9.62 3.43 23.97
CA HIS A 247 10.18 4.75 24.30
C HIS A 247 10.32 5.71 23.10
N ASN A 248 10.42 5.17 21.88
CA ASN A 248 10.55 5.93 20.63
C ASN A 248 9.20 6.15 19.91
N SER A 249 8.08 5.84 20.56
CA SER A 249 6.75 6.03 19.99
C SER A 249 6.29 7.47 20.12
N SER A 250 5.29 7.87 19.34
CA SER A 250 4.67 9.20 19.45
C SER A 250 4.07 9.36 20.85
N SER A 251 4.49 10.39 21.58
CA SER A 251 4.07 10.61 22.96
C SER A 251 3.79 12.09 23.24
N VAL A 252 2.88 12.37 24.17
CA VAL A 252 2.61 13.70 24.72
C VAL A 252 2.52 13.63 26.24
N ASP A 253 3.19 14.56 26.90
CA ASP A 253 3.10 14.74 28.34
C ASP A 253 1.93 15.67 28.68
N CYS A 254 1.03 15.21 29.55
CA CYS A 254 -0.21 15.92 29.85
C CYS A 254 -0.12 16.78 31.13
N GLN A 255 1.04 16.85 31.79
CA GLN A 255 1.23 17.55 33.07
C GLN A 255 0.93 19.06 33.05
N GLU A 256 0.88 19.69 31.89
CA GLU A 256 0.61 21.13 31.76
C GLU A 256 -0.74 21.43 31.09
N GLN A 257 -1.53 20.39 30.78
CA GLN A 257 -2.74 20.49 29.99
C GLN A 257 -3.95 19.91 30.75
N SER A 258 -5.05 20.67 30.80
CA SER A 258 -6.35 20.20 31.31
C SER A 258 -7.04 19.24 30.34
N ILE A 259 -6.80 19.43 29.04
CA ILE A 259 -7.22 18.55 27.96
C ILE A 259 -5.97 18.17 27.16
N CYS A 260 -5.59 16.90 27.22
CA CYS A 260 -4.40 16.41 26.56
C CYS A 260 -4.75 15.74 25.23
N GLU A 261 -4.17 16.23 24.14
CA GLU A 261 -4.48 15.76 22.79
C GLU A 261 -3.23 15.27 22.06
N LEU A 262 -3.34 14.09 21.44
CA LEU A 262 -2.29 13.54 20.57
C LEU A 262 -2.86 13.20 19.19
N ASP A 263 -2.33 13.88 18.19
CA ASP A 263 -2.65 13.67 16.78
C ASP A 263 -1.62 12.77 16.10
N MET A 264 -2.09 11.72 15.42
CA MET A 264 -1.26 10.81 14.64
C MET A 264 -1.76 10.72 13.19
N PRO A 265 -0.93 11.10 12.20
CA PRO A 265 -1.24 10.84 10.80
C PRO A 265 -1.21 9.33 10.54
N LEU A 266 -2.24 8.83 9.88
CA LEU A 266 -2.38 7.39 9.65
C LEU A 266 -1.79 7.02 8.30
N ASN A 267 -0.73 6.21 8.28
CA ASN A 267 -0.10 5.77 7.03
C ASN A 267 -0.62 4.41 6.54
N SER A 268 -1.13 3.56 7.44
CA SER A 268 -1.62 2.20 7.14
C SER A 268 -3.04 2.00 7.68
N TRP A 269 -3.87 1.24 6.95
CA TRP A 269 -5.25 0.91 7.33
C TRP A 269 -5.41 -0.57 7.68
N GLU A 270 -6.59 -0.93 8.18
CA GLU A 270 -6.97 -2.31 8.55
C GLU A 270 -6.01 -2.91 9.59
N GLN A 271 -5.55 -2.05 10.50
CA GLN A 271 -4.56 -2.40 11.51
C GLN A 271 -4.98 -1.83 12.86
N TRP A 272 -4.59 -2.55 13.91
CA TRP A 272 -4.76 -2.11 15.28
C TRP A 272 -3.71 -1.06 15.64
N TYR A 273 -4.16 -0.02 16.33
CA TYR A 273 -3.32 0.99 16.96
C TYR A 273 -3.41 0.82 18.46
N TYR A 274 -2.25 0.88 19.12
CA TYR A 274 -2.13 0.66 20.56
C TYR A 274 -1.85 1.99 21.24
N ILE A 275 -2.62 2.27 22.29
CA ILE A 275 -2.59 3.50 23.05
C ILE A 275 -2.23 3.12 24.48
N LEU A 276 -1.13 3.65 24.98
CA LEU A 276 -0.65 3.41 26.34
C LEU A 276 -0.77 4.70 27.13
N VAL A 277 -1.50 4.63 28.24
CA VAL A 277 -1.61 5.73 29.20
C VAL A 277 -0.80 5.33 30.42
N GLU A 278 0.26 6.07 30.72
CA GLU A 278 1.13 5.85 31.87
C GLU A 278 0.87 6.95 32.90
N ARG A 279 0.85 6.56 34.18
CA ARG A 279 0.71 7.50 35.30
C ARG A 279 2.09 8.01 35.71
N TYR A 280 2.22 9.30 35.98
CA TYR A 280 3.41 9.82 36.67
C TYR A 280 3.47 9.26 38.11
N LEU A 281 4.63 9.11 38.74
CA LEU A 281 4.85 8.33 39.98
C LEU A 281 4.17 8.85 41.28
N ASP A 282 2.86 9.10 41.26
CA ASP A 282 2.04 9.54 42.39
C ASP A 282 1.34 8.36 43.10
N ASN A 283 1.33 8.25 44.42
CA ASN A 283 0.64 7.15 45.11
C ASN A 283 -0.90 7.34 45.18
N VAL A 284 -1.53 7.76 44.08
CA VAL A 284 -2.96 8.10 44.01
C VAL A 284 -3.60 7.48 42.77
N ASP A 285 -4.85 7.04 42.91
CA ASP A 285 -5.68 6.61 41.77
C ASP A 285 -6.00 7.81 40.89
N VAL A 286 -5.81 7.65 39.57
CA VAL A 286 -6.10 8.70 38.59
C VAL A 286 -7.28 8.25 37.74
N TYR A 287 -8.34 9.06 37.75
CA TYR A 287 -9.51 8.91 36.91
C TYR A 287 -9.41 9.87 35.72
N PHE A 288 -9.83 9.44 34.54
CA PHE A 288 -9.82 10.26 33.34
C PHE A 288 -10.85 9.76 32.32
N HIS A 289 -11.26 10.66 31.42
CA HIS A 289 -12.05 10.32 30.25
C HIS A 289 -11.15 10.20 29.03
N ILE A 290 -11.15 9.05 28.37
CA ILE A 290 -10.45 8.86 27.10
C ILE A 290 -11.44 8.90 25.93
N ARG A 291 -11.09 9.66 24.89
CA ARG A 291 -11.84 9.72 23.64
C ARG A 291 -10.91 9.54 22.46
N VAL A 292 -11.38 8.76 21.50
CA VAL A 292 -10.71 8.61 20.21
C VAL A 292 -11.56 9.27 19.13
N GLN A 293 -10.98 10.15 18.35
CA GLN A 293 -11.60 10.79 17.20
C GLN A 293 -10.83 10.42 15.94
N VAL A 294 -11.57 10.21 14.86
CA VAL A 294 -11.02 9.84 13.56
C VAL A 294 -11.50 10.85 12.53
N LYS A 295 -10.60 11.43 11.75
CA LYS A 295 -10.98 12.29 10.62
C LYS A 295 -11.03 11.48 9.34
N VAL A 296 -12.16 11.55 8.64
CA VAL A 296 -12.43 10.84 7.40
C VAL A 296 -12.55 11.87 6.28
N GLU A 297 -11.44 12.40 5.78
CA GLU A 297 -11.56 13.45 4.75
C GLU A 297 -10.28 13.64 3.92
N ALA A 298 -9.09 13.55 4.52
CA ALA A 298 -7.88 13.95 3.78
C ALA A 298 -7.38 12.87 2.81
N LYS A 299 -7.53 11.58 3.11
CA LYS A 299 -6.87 10.52 2.30
C LYS A 299 -7.56 10.16 0.99
N LEU A 300 -8.88 10.32 0.84
CA LEU A 300 -9.53 10.15 -0.47
C LEU A 300 -9.04 11.24 -1.45
N ASN A 301 -8.79 12.44 -0.93
CA ASN A 301 -8.24 13.57 -1.67
C ASN A 301 -6.72 13.47 -1.89
N LEU A 302 -6.00 12.69 -1.08
CA LEU A 302 -4.56 12.45 -1.24
C LEU A 302 -4.26 11.07 -1.84
N PHE A 303 -5.27 10.31 -2.25
CA PHE A 303 -5.03 8.93 -2.67
C PHE A 303 -4.23 8.88 -3.97
N SER A 304 -4.49 9.80 -4.91
CA SER A 304 -3.73 9.88 -6.14
C SER A 304 -2.25 10.13 -5.84
N GLU A 305 -1.94 10.99 -4.87
CA GLU A 305 -0.59 11.26 -4.39
C GLU A 305 0.02 10.02 -3.70
N ILE A 306 -0.68 9.39 -2.76
CA ILE A 306 -0.22 8.17 -2.08
C ILE A 306 0.06 7.04 -3.09
N LEU A 307 -0.84 6.86 -4.06
CA LEU A 307 -0.68 5.84 -5.10
C LEU A 307 0.50 6.18 -6.01
N TYR A 308 0.67 7.45 -6.35
CA TYR A 308 1.82 7.92 -7.12
C TYR A 308 3.13 7.70 -6.36
N GLU A 309 3.21 8.08 -5.08
CA GLU A 309 4.39 7.88 -4.22
C GLU A 309 4.74 6.40 -4.05
N GLU A 310 3.76 5.55 -3.75
CA GLU A 310 3.98 4.11 -3.59
C GLU A 310 4.43 3.46 -4.91
N CYS A 311 3.92 3.95 -6.04
CA CYS A 311 4.36 3.50 -7.36
C CYS A 311 5.74 4.06 -7.72
N SER A 312 6.01 5.33 -7.42
CA SER A 312 7.27 6.02 -7.68
C SER A 312 8.41 5.39 -6.89
N GLY A 313 8.23 5.15 -5.59
CA GLY A 313 9.22 4.50 -4.74
C GLY A 313 9.53 3.05 -5.15
N ARG A 314 8.58 2.33 -5.76
CA ARG A 314 8.79 0.93 -6.19
C ARG A 314 9.28 0.77 -7.63
N TYR A 315 8.85 1.65 -8.54
CA TYR A 315 9.12 1.52 -9.98
C TYR A 315 10.03 2.62 -10.55
N GLY A 316 10.32 3.66 -9.77
CA GLY A 316 11.14 4.81 -10.13
C GLY A 316 10.43 5.85 -10.99
N GLU A 317 10.91 7.09 -10.93
CA GLU A 317 10.47 8.19 -11.81
C GLU A 317 11.26 8.22 -13.12
N VAL A 318 10.62 8.66 -14.21
CA VAL A 318 11.34 8.89 -15.47
C VAL A 318 11.90 10.29 -15.50
N THR A 319 13.21 10.41 -15.30
CA THR A 319 13.96 11.52 -15.88
C THR A 319 13.96 11.37 -17.39
N SER A 320 13.59 12.43 -18.11
CA SER A 320 13.40 12.35 -19.55
C SER A 320 14.65 11.80 -20.25
N ARG A 321 14.64 10.53 -20.64
CA ARG A 321 15.67 10.04 -21.57
C ARG A 321 15.39 10.75 -22.89
N LYS A 322 16.27 11.68 -23.27
CA LYS A 322 16.37 12.17 -24.65
C LYS A 322 16.52 10.94 -25.52
N THR A 323 15.42 10.51 -26.14
CA THR A 323 15.47 9.36 -27.03
C THR A 323 16.34 9.81 -28.21
N ALA A 324 17.55 9.28 -28.30
CA ALA A 324 18.41 9.50 -29.46
C ALA A 324 17.58 9.19 -30.71
N ALA A 325 17.66 10.07 -31.72
CA ALA A 325 16.84 9.98 -32.91
C ALA A 325 16.97 8.57 -33.52
N ARG A 326 15.89 7.78 -33.47
CA ARG A 326 15.90 6.43 -34.02
C ARG A 326 16.11 6.54 -35.52
N ILE A 327 17.20 5.97 -36.02
CA ILE A 327 17.46 5.90 -37.46
C ILE A 327 16.34 5.07 -38.09
N LYS A 328 15.44 5.74 -38.81
CA LYS A 328 14.34 5.11 -39.53
C LYS A 328 14.91 4.25 -40.66
N GLY A 329 14.48 2.99 -40.75
CA GLY A 329 14.87 2.11 -41.85
C GLY A 329 14.32 2.60 -43.19
N ARG A 330 14.91 2.15 -44.31
CA ARG A 330 14.53 2.55 -45.68
C ARG A 330 13.02 2.43 -45.94
N ARG A 331 12.40 1.32 -45.50
CA ARG A 331 10.96 1.08 -45.63
C ARG A 331 10.09 2.01 -44.78
N GLU A 332 10.55 2.42 -43.60
CA GLU A 332 9.79 3.36 -42.76
C GLU A 332 9.80 4.77 -43.35
N LYS A 333 10.93 5.19 -43.94
CA LYS A 333 11.02 6.45 -44.70
C LYS A 333 10.08 6.43 -45.90
N GLU A 334 10.06 5.34 -46.66
CA GLU A 334 9.17 5.17 -47.81
C GLU A 334 7.68 5.25 -47.43
N ILE A 335 7.27 4.64 -46.30
CA ILE A 335 5.90 4.77 -45.78
C ILE A 335 5.59 6.22 -45.41
N GLU A 336 6.53 6.92 -44.78
CA GLU A 336 6.33 8.32 -44.37
C GLU A 336 6.19 9.24 -45.57
N ASP A 337 7.02 9.05 -46.60
CA ASP A 337 6.96 9.77 -47.87
C ASP A 337 5.65 9.50 -48.61
N LEU A 338 5.21 8.24 -48.70
CA LEU A 338 3.91 7.89 -49.29
C LEU A 338 2.73 8.50 -48.51
N VAL A 339 2.80 8.54 -47.17
CA VAL A 339 1.76 9.18 -46.34
C VAL A 339 1.77 10.70 -46.54
N ALA A 340 2.93 11.32 -46.69
CA ALA A 340 3.06 12.75 -46.99
C ALA A 340 2.49 13.08 -48.37
N SER A 341 2.87 12.33 -49.41
CA SER A 341 2.35 12.44 -50.77
C SER A 341 0.83 12.26 -50.81
N ARG A 342 0.29 11.28 -50.07
CA ARG A 342 -1.15 11.08 -49.94
C ARG A 342 -1.87 12.28 -49.32
N ARG A 343 -1.28 12.91 -48.30
CA ARG A 343 -1.84 14.12 -47.68
C ARG A 343 -1.81 15.30 -48.66
N GLN A 344 -0.75 15.43 -49.45
CA GLN A 344 -0.61 16.48 -50.45
C GLN A 344 -1.60 16.30 -51.61
N LEU A 345 -1.74 15.07 -52.13
CA LEU A 345 -2.75 14.73 -53.13
C LEU A 345 -4.16 15.04 -52.63
N ARG A 346 -4.48 14.72 -51.36
CA ARG A 346 -5.78 15.06 -50.77
C ARG A 346 -6.02 16.57 -50.65
N ARG A 347 -4.96 17.38 -50.50
CA ARG A 347 -5.07 18.84 -50.54
C ARG A 347 -5.28 19.35 -51.96
N ARG A 348 -4.59 18.78 -52.95
CA ARG A 348 -4.76 19.10 -54.38
C ARG A 348 -6.15 18.72 -54.88
N TRP A 349 -6.64 17.54 -54.50
CA TRP A 349 -7.99 17.06 -54.81
C TRP A 349 -9.09 18.03 -54.41
N ARG A 350 -8.99 18.65 -53.22
CA ARG A 350 -9.98 19.64 -52.75
C ARG A 350 -10.01 20.92 -53.60
N LYS A 351 -8.97 21.18 -54.39
CA LYS A 351 -8.80 22.40 -55.18
C LYS A 351 -8.81 22.15 -56.70
N ALA A 352 -8.89 20.89 -57.15
CA ALA A 352 -8.73 20.51 -58.55
C ALA A 352 -10.07 20.48 -59.31
N GLU A 353 -10.02 20.71 -60.61
CA GLU A 353 -11.18 20.61 -61.51
C GLU A 353 -11.55 19.14 -61.82
N GLU A 354 -12.77 18.89 -62.30
CA GLU A 354 -13.32 17.52 -62.45
C GLU A 354 -12.49 16.61 -63.37
N ARG A 355 -11.82 17.17 -64.39
CA ARG A 355 -10.96 16.44 -65.32
C ARG A 355 -9.62 16.04 -64.67
N GLU A 356 -9.09 16.90 -63.80
CA GLU A 356 -7.84 16.64 -63.06
C GLU A 356 -8.04 15.66 -61.90
N LYS A 357 -9.25 15.61 -61.35
CA LYS A 357 -9.63 14.65 -60.32
C LYS A 357 -9.44 13.21 -60.81
N GLU A 358 -9.75 12.89 -62.06
CA GLU A 358 -9.55 11.52 -62.55
C GLU A 358 -8.08 11.08 -62.49
N GLY A 359 -7.15 11.94 -62.93
CA GLY A 359 -5.71 11.68 -62.83
C GLY A 359 -5.18 11.65 -61.39
N LEU A 360 -5.69 12.53 -60.52
CA LEU A 360 -5.34 12.51 -59.09
C LEU A 360 -5.86 11.24 -58.39
N LYS A 361 -6.93 10.63 -58.89
CA LYS A 361 -7.54 9.42 -58.31
C LYS A 361 -6.66 8.22 -58.61
N ALA A 362 -6.20 8.09 -59.86
CA ALA A 362 -5.25 7.07 -60.27
C ALA A 362 -3.94 7.13 -59.44
N LEU A 363 -3.39 8.34 -59.24
CA LEU A 363 -2.21 8.54 -58.38
C LEU A 363 -2.47 8.17 -56.91
N TRP A 364 -3.68 8.43 -56.42
CA TRP A 364 -4.05 8.11 -55.05
C TRP A 364 -4.23 6.60 -54.83
N ASP A 365 -4.79 5.91 -55.82
CA ASP A 365 -4.94 4.46 -55.81
C ASP A 365 -3.58 3.73 -55.91
N ASP A 366 -2.62 4.21 -56.73
CA ASP A 366 -1.24 3.69 -56.76
C ASP A 366 -0.54 3.82 -55.39
N ILE A 367 -0.65 4.98 -54.72
CA ILE A 367 -0.11 5.16 -53.37
C ILE A 367 -0.79 4.25 -52.36
N ARG A 368 -2.11 4.04 -52.47
CA ARG A 368 -2.86 3.16 -51.58
C ARG A 368 -2.41 1.71 -51.75
N GLU A 369 -2.21 1.25 -52.97
CA GLU A 369 -1.73 -0.10 -53.28
C GLU A 369 -0.30 -0.32 -52.76
N ARG A 370 0.62 0.62 -53.00
CA ARG A 370 1.98 0.57 -52.46
C ARG A 370 2.01 0.53 -50.93
N LEU A 371 1.17 1.33 -50.27
CA LEU A 371 1.04 1.28 -48.81
C LEU A 371 0.48 -0.06 -48.33
N ALA A 372 -0.52 -0.62 -49.00
CA ALA A 372 -1.10 -1.92 -48.66
C ALA A 372 -0.07 -3.06 -48.80
N ASN A 373 0.74 -3.05 -49.85
CA ASN A 373 1.81 -4.03 -50.09
C ASN A 373 2.91 -3.93 -49.02
N LEU A 374 3.35 -2.71 -48.68
CA LEU A 374 4.35 -2.48 -47.63
C LEU A 374 3.82 -2.86 -46.22
N GLN A 375 2.52 -2.67 -45.96
CA GLN A 375 1.88 -3.03 -44.68
C GLN A 375 1.60 -4.54 -44.55
N SER A 376 1.25 -5.22 -45.64
CA SER A 376 1.03 -6.67 -45.65
C SER A 376 2.33 -7.44 -45.41
N ALA A 377 3.44 -6.96 -45.99
CA ALA A 377 4.79 -7.51 -45.77
C ALA A 377 5.30 -7.32 -44.31
N SER A 378 4.73 -6.40 -43.54
CA SER A 378 5.11 -6.14 -42.14
C SER A 378 4.30 -6.95 -41.11
N GLY A 379 3.10 -7.42 -41.47
CA GLY A 379 2.25 -8.26 -40.60
C GLY A 379 2.85 -9.62 -40.24
N GLY A 380 3.62 -10.24 -41.16
CA GLY A 380 4.28 -11.53 -40.95
C GLY A 380 5.45 -11.49 -39.95
N GLY A 381 6.23 -10.40 -39.94
CA GLY A 381 7.38 -10.22 -39.04
C GLY A 381 7.00 -9.90 -37.58
N GLY A 382 5.89 -9.18 -37.37
CA GLY A 382 5.41 -8.80 -36.03
C GLY A 382 4.99 -10.00 -35.17
N LYS A 383 4.44 -11.06 -35.78
CA LYS A 383 4.06 -12.30 -35.08
C LYS A 383 5.29 -13.06 -34.55
N ARG A 384 6.39 -13.11 -35.31
CA ARG A 384 7.65 -13.75 -34.89
C ARG A 384 8.34 -12.99 -33.75
N LYS A 385 8.28 -11.65 -33.75
CA LYS A 385 8.83 -10.80 -32.68
C LYS A 385 8.01 -10.87 -31.37
N ARG A 386 6.68 -11.00 -31.47
CA ARG A 386 5.79 -11.24 -30.32
C ARG A 386 6.03 -12.60 -29.64
N ARG A 387 6.44 -13.63 -30.39
CA ARG A 387 6.80 -14.95 -29.83
C ARG A 387 8.11 -14.93 -29.03
N LYS A 388 9.15 -14.20 -29.48
CA LYS A 388 10.42 -14.09 -28.74
C LYS A 388 10.33 -13.23 -27.46
N GLY A 389 9.38 -12.29 -27.38
CA GLY A 389 9.17 -11.48 -26.17
C GLY A 389 8.42 -12.18 -25.03
N ARG A 390 7.90 -13.41 -25.25
CA ARG A 390 7.20 -14.19 -24.22
C ARG A 390 8.13 -15.10 -23.40
N THR A 391 9.38 -15.29 -23.82
CA THR A 391 10.35 -16.22 -23.18
C THR A 391 11.40 -15.52 -22.32
N SER A 392 11.37 -14.20 -22.19
CA SER A 392 12.19 -13.47 -21.24
C SER A 392 11.32 -12.98 -20.08
N SER A 393 11.33 -13.72 -18.97
CA SER A 393 10.90 -13.26 -17.64
C SER A 393 11.89 -12.22 -17.10
N GLY A 394 12.13 -11.17 -17.88
CA GLY A 394 13.02 -10.07 -17.57
C GLY A 394 12.22 -8.92 -16.97
N ILE A 395 12.51 -8.63 -15.71
CA ILE A 395 12.30 -7.37 -14.98
C ILE A 395 11.57 -6.31 -15.82
N LEU A 396 10.28 -6.15 -15.53
CA LEU A 396 9.41 -5.16 -16.15
C LEU A 396 9.93 -3.76 -15.81
N SER A 397 10.68 -3.12 -16.70
CA SER A 397 10.90 -1.67 -16.66
C SER A 397 9.60 -0.97 -17.05
N VAL A 398 8.62 -0.92 -16.14
CA VAL A 398 7.43 -0.08 -16.28
C VAL A 398 7.78 1.26 -15.69
N SER A 399 8.24 2.16 -16.56
CA SER A 399 8.65 3.50 -16.17
C SER A 399 7.49 4.48 -16.38
N LEU A 400 7.17 5.27 -15.37
CA LEU A 400 6.14 6.31 -15.38
C LEU A 400 6.56 7.45 -16.32
N VAL A 401 5.97 7.61 -17.51
CA VAL A 401 6.39 8.65 -18.47
C VAL A 401 5.39 9.79 -18.51
N GLY A 402 5.92 10.98 -18.19
CA GLY A 402 5.33 12.27 -18.46
C GLY A 402 5.15 12.53 -19.96
N PHE A 403 3.96 12.99 -20.31
CA PHE A 403 3.60 13.33 -21.67
C PHE A 403 3.43 14.84 -21.82
N LEU A 404 4.54 15.58 -21.89
CA LEU A 404 4.56 16.94 -22.45
C LEU A 404 5.90 17.18 -23.17
N ARG A 405 6.08 16.62 -24.37
CA ARG A 405 7.22 16.96 -25.27
C ARG A 405 6.77 17.27 -26.69
N ARG A 406 5.98 18.33 -26.82
CA ARG A 406 6.12 19.25 -27.95
C ARG A 406 6.04 20.67 -27.38
N ASN A 407 7.18 21.22 -27.00
CA ASN A 407 7.30 22.65 -26.69
C ASN A 407 6.89 23.44 -27.93
N ARG A 408 5.68 23.99 -27.89
CA ARG A 408 5.38 25.29 -28.46
C ARG A 408 4.59 26.01 -27.38
N MET A 409 5.29 26.91 -26.68
CA MET A 409 4.69 27.76 -25.66
C MET A 409 3.59 28.58 -26.32
N LEU A 410 2.41 28.62 -25.69
CA LEU A 410 1.43 29.64 -25.98
C LEU A 410 2.04 30.99 -25.57
N GLU A 411 2.15 31.92 -26.53
CA GLU A 411 2.57 33.30 -26.29
C GLU A 411 1.34 34.14 -25.91
N ILE A 412 0.66 33.77 -24.82
CA ILE A 412 -0.50 34.49 -24.28
C ILE A 412 -0.31 34.71 -22.78
N SER A 413 -0.80 35.82 -22.25
CA SER A 413 -0.80 36.06 -20.81
C SER A 413 -1.71 35.03 -20.12
N LYS A 414 -1.44 34.78 -18.83
CA LYS A 414 -2.25 33.84 -18.04
C LYS A 414 -3.68 34.38 -17.89
N GLU A 415 -3.79 35.69 -17.73
CA GLU A 415 -5.02 36.44 -17.51
C GLU A 415 -5.94 36.36 -18.73
N ASP A 416 -5.40 36.56 -19.94
CA ASP A 416 -6.17 36.46 -21.19
C ASP A 416 -6.65 35.02 -21.45
N LEU A 417 -5.84 34.02 -21.06
CA LEU A 417 -6.19 32.60 -21.16
C LEU A 417 -7.32 32.23 -20.19
N GLU A 418 -7.26 32.73 -18.96
CA GLU A 418 -8.30 32.51 -17.94
C GLU A 418 -9.62 33.15 -18.34
N GLU A 419 -9.61 34.37 -18.88
CA GLU A 419 -10.84 35.02 -19.37
C GLU A 419 -11.43 34.27 -20.57
N HIS A 420 -10.60 33.79 -21.50
CA HIS A 420 -11.08 32.94 -22.60
C HIS A 420 -11.77 31.67 -22.11
N ILE A 421 -11.18 30.98 -21.13
CA ILE A 421 -11.76 29.78 -20.52
C ILE A 421 -13.06 30.14 -19.79
N ARG A 422 -13.07 31.24 -19.05
CA ARG A 422 -14.27 31.71 -18.32
C ARG A 422 -15.41 31.95 -19.28
N VAL A 423 -15.19 32.68 -20.37
CA VAL A 423 -16.22 32.93 -21.39
C VAL A 423 -16.67 31.63 -22.07
N GLN A 424 -15.76 30.70 -22.34
CA GLN A 424 -16.09 29.46 -23.06
C GLN A 424 -16.93 28.48 -22.21
N TYR A 425 -16.69 28.42 -20.90
CA TYR A 425 -17.30 27.41 -20.00
C TYR A 425 -18.25 28.00 -18.95
N SER A 426 -18.51 29.31 -18.97
CA SER A 426 -19.55 29.93 -18.14
C SER A 426 -20.84 30.06 -18.92
N ASP A 427 -21.95 29.79 -18.24
CA ASP A 427 -23.29 30.08 -18.74
C ASP A 427 -23.91 31.18 -17.86
N PRO A 428 -24.00 32.44 -18.36
CA PRO A 428 -24.60 33.55 -17.63
C PRO A 428 -26.09 33.35 -17.36
N ALA A 429 -26.77 32.52 -18.15
CA ALA A 429 -28.18 32.20 -18.02
C ALA A 429 -28.43 30.88 -17.28
N ARG A 430 -27.42 30.32 -16.60
CA ARG A 430 -27.54 29.05 -15.85
C ARG A 430 -28.70 29.04 -14.85
N THR A 431 -29.06 30.20 -14.31
CA THR A 431 -30.16 30.36 -13.35
C THR A 431 -31.52 30.49 -14.01
N ASN A 432 -31.59 30.71 -15.32
CA ASN A 432 -32.85 30.77 -16.05
C ASN A 432 -33.25 29.35 -16.44
N PRO A 433 -34.38 28.82 -15.93
CA PRO A 433 -34.84 27.51 -16.31
C PRO A 433 -35.13 27.47 -17.80
N LEU A 434 -34.53 26.49 -18.50
CA LEU A 434 -34.89 26.22 -19.89
C LEU A 434 -36.38 25.85 -19.94
N GLY A 435 -37.10 26.40 -20.92
CA GLY A 435 -38.49 26.04 -21.15
C GLY A 435 -38.66 24.54 -21.41
N PRO A 436 -39.88 23.99 -21.25
CA PRO A 436 -40.12 22.57 -21.47
C PRO A 436 -39.68 22.18 -22.89
N PRO A 437 -38.88 21.12 -23.05
CA PRO A 437 -38.32 20.72 -24.34
C PRO A 437 -39.38 20.06 -25.24
N GLY A 438 -40.42 20.80 -25.62
CA GLY A 438 -41.50 20.31 -26.50
C GLY A 438 -42.01 18.92 -26.12
N TYR A 439 -42.42 18.15 -27.14
CA TYR A 439 -42.76 16.74 -26.98
C TYR A 439 -41.49 15.88 -27.14
N VAL A 440 -41.00 15.30 -26.04
CA VAL A 440 -39.97 14.26 -26.07
C VAL A 440 -40.68 12.90 -25.99
N PRO A 441 -40.54 12.02 -27.00
CA PRO A 441 -41.11 10.68 -26.94
C PRO A 441 -40.58 9.95 -25.70
N LYS A 442 -41.48 9.44 -24.85
CA LYS A 442 -41.07 8.61 -23.72
C LYS A 442 -40.53 7.29 -24.26
N PRO A 443 -39.27 6.93 -23.97
CA PRO A 443 -38.78 5.61 -24.30
C PRO A 443 -39.58 4.53 -23.53
N PRO A 444 -39.68 3.30 -24.06
CA PRO A 444 -40.30 2.19 -23.36
C PRO A 444 -39.52 1.87 -22.06
N GLU A 445 -40.23 1.33 -21.07
CA GLU A 445 -39.59 0.94 -19.80
C GLU A 445 -38.47 -0.08 -20.04
N PRO A 446 -37.32 0.06 -19.35
CA PRO A 446 -36.20 -0.83 -19.53
C PRO A 446 -36.56 -2.26 -19.08
N SER A 447 -36.25 -3.24 -19.93
CA SER A 447 -36.53 -4.66 -19.68
C SER A 447 -35.63 -5.29 -18.59
N ALA A 448 -34.59 -4.59 -18.15
CA ALA A 448 -33.69 -5.03 -17.10
C ALA A 448 -33.55 -3.92 -16.05
N LEU A 449 -33.71 -4.31 -14.77
CA LEU A 449 -33.44 -3.41 -13.65
C LEU A 449 -31.97 -3.04 -13.60
N PHE A 450 -31.72 -1.79 -13.23
CA PHE A 450 -30.38 -1.25 -13.18
C PHE A 450 -29.59 -1.79 -11.97
N ASP A 451 -28.35 -2.22 -12.21
CA ASP A 451 -27.48 -2.71 -11.13
C ASP A 451 -26.89 -1.54 -10.33
N THR A 452 -27.51 -1.24 -9.20
CA THR A 452 -27.07 -0.19 -8.25
C THR A 452 -25.97 -0.67 -7.29
N SER A 453 -25.49 -1.90 -7.45
CA SER A 453 -24.40 -2.43 -6.64
C SER A 453 -23.06 -1.74 -6.95
N PRO A 454 -22.15 -1.66 -5.96
CA PRO A 454 -20.84 -1.05 -6.16
C PRO A 454 -20.05 -1.75 -7.28
N PRO A 455 -19.18 -1.01 -8.00
CA PRO A 455 -18.46 -1.55 -9.15
C PRO A 455 -17.64 -2.79 -8.78
N LYS A 456 -17.74 -3.83 -9.60
CA LYS A 456 -17.00 -5.09 -9.37
C LYS A 456 -15.57 -4.95 -9.89
N LEU A 457 -14.63 -5.69 -9.29
CA LEU A 457 -13.22 -5.66 -9.71
C LEU A 457 -13.06 -6.12 -11.17
N SER A 458 -13.90 -7.04 -11.63
CA SER A 458 -13.96 -7.52 -13.01
C SER A 458 -14.36 -6.42 -13.99
N GLU A 459 -15.36 -5.60 -13.63
CA GLU A 459 -15.84 -4.46 -14.42
C GLU A 459 -14.71 -3.44 -14.58
N VAL A 460 -14.12 -2.99 -13.47
CA VAL A 460 -13.00 -2.03 -13.47
C VAL A 460 -11.80 -2.55 -14.28
N ARG A 461 -11.49 -3.85 -14.15
CA ARG A 461 -10.43 -4.48 -14.94
C ARG A 461 -10.73 -4.47 -16.44
N GLN A 462 -11.96 -4.74 -16.83
CA GLN A 462 -12.37 -4.74 -18.23
C GLN A 462 -12.18 -3.36 -18.85
N VAL A 463 -12.62 -2.31 -18.17
CA VAL A 463 -12.44 -0.91 -18.60
C VAL A 463 -10.97 -0.57 -18.79
N ILE A 464 -10.13 -0.91 -17.81
CA ILE A 464 -8.69 -0.66 -17.87
C ILE A 464 -8.04 -1.39 -19.04
N MET A 465 -8.47 -2.61 -19.33
CA MET A 465 -7.92 -3.39 -20.44
C MET A 465 -8.26 -2.79 -21.80
N HIS A 466 -9.45 -2.17 -21.95
CA HIS A 466 -9.86 -1.47 -23.18
C HIS A 466 -9.08 -0.18 -23.43
N ALA A 467 -8.67 0.54 -22.37
CA ALA A 467 -7.88 1.76 -22.51
C ALA A 467 -6.53 1.49 -23.20
N ARG A 468 -6.04 2.42 -24.05
CA ARG A 468 -4.73 2.24 -24.71
C ARG A 468 -3.60 2.38 -23.70
N SER A 469 -2.66 1.42 -23.66
CA SER A 469 -1.54 1.46 -22.69
C SER A 469 -0.59 2.66 -22.87
N ALA A 470 -0.62 3.29 -24.05
CA ALA A 470 0.14 4.49 -24.39
C ALA A 470 -0.69 5.79 -24.31
N ALA A 471 -1.91 5.72 -23.77
CA ALA A 471 -2.67 6.93 -23.47
C ALA A 471 -1.93 7.80 -22.46
N ALA A 472 -2.15 9.11 -22.53
CA ALA A 472 -1.56 10.06 -21.60
C ALA A 472 -1.93 9.66 -20.16
N PRO A 473 -1.00 9.78 -19.20
CA PRO A 473 -1.33 9.61 -17.80
C PRO A 473 -2.44 10.59 -17.39
N ARG A 474 -3.27 10.17 -16.45
CA ARG A 474 -4.25 11.06 -15.84
C ARG A 474 -3.55 12.10 -14.97
N PRO A 475 -4.27 13.11 -14.43
CA PRO A 475 -3.69 14.11 -13.53
C PRO A 475 -3.02 13.53 -12.27
N ASN A 476 -3.33 12.27 -11.91
CA ASN A 476 -2.60 11.49 -10.90
C ASN A 476 -1.21 10.99 -11.34
N GLY A 477 -0.78 11.23 -12.58
CA GLY A 477 0.52 10.83 -13.11
C GLY A 477 0.70 9.34 -13.45
N ILE A 478 -0.30 8.49 -13.18
CA ILE A 478 -0.15 7.02 -13.32
C ILE A 478 -0.60 6.53 -14.71
N PRO A 479 0.27 5.85 -15.48
CA PRO A 479 -0.07 5.35 -16.81
C PRO A 479 -0.91 4.07 -16.75
N TYR A 480 -1.81 3.89 -17.72
CA TYR A 480 -2.61 2.66 -17.89
C TYR A 480 -1.78 1.38 -17.94
N ARG A 481 -0.52 1.46 -18.42
CA ARG A 481 0.41 0.33 -18.43
C ARG A 481 0.66 -0.25 -17.04
N LEU A 482 0.67 0.60 -16.00
CA LEU A 482 0.88 0.17 -14.62
C LEU A 482 -0.35 -0.57 -14.09
N TYR A 483 -1.54 0.00 -14.29
CA TYR A 483 -2.81 -0.65 -13.91
C TYR A 483 -3.01 -2.03 -14.59
N LYS A 484 -2.57 -2.19 -15.85
CA LYS A 484 -2.67 -3.45 -16.58
C LYS A 484 -1.70 -4.53 -16.10
N ASN A 485 -0.49 -4.13 -15.70
CA ASN A 485 0.59 -5.07 -15.38
C ASN A 485 0.71 -5.35 -13.88
N CYS A 486 0.16 -4.49 -13.02
CA CYS A 486 0.29 -4.59 -11.57
C CYS A 486 -1.08 -4.80 -10.91
N PRO A 487 -1.48 -6.06 -10.61
CA PRO A 487 -2.79 -6.36 -10.03
C PRO A 487 -3.05 -5.69 -8.68
N ARG A 488 -2.00 -5.43 -7.89
CA ARG A 488 -2.12 -4.71 -6.61
C ARG A 488 -2.54 -3.25 -6.81
N VAL A 489 -1.98 -2.56 -7.80
CA VAL A 489 -2.30 -1.16 -8.14
C VAL A 489 -3.74 -1.07 -8.65
N LEU A 490 -4.16 -2.04 -9.47
CA LEU A 490 -5.56 -2.17 -9.91
C LEU A 490 -6.53 -2.40 -8.75
N LYS A 491 -6.19 -3.29 -7.81
CA LYS A 491 -7.01 -3.55 -6.62
C LYS A 491 -7.13 -2.32 -5.71
N LEU A 492 -6.05 -1.56 -5.56
CA LEU A 492 -6.04 -0.29 -4.82
C LEU A 492 -7.02 0.72 -5.43
N LEU A 493 -6.99 0.91 -6.75
CA LEU A 493 -7.95 1.77 -7.47
C LEU A 493 -9.39 1.28 -7.31
N TRP A 494 -9.64 -0.02 -7.48
CA TRP A 494 -10.98 -0.59 -7.30
C TRP A 494 -11.51 -0.40 -5.86
N SER A 495 -10.66 -0.59 -4.86
CA SER A 495 -11.04 -0.38 -3.45
C SER A 495 -11.54 1.03 -3.23
N LEU A 496 -10.86 2.04 -3.78
CA LEU A 496 -11.35 3.42 -3.72
C LEU A 496 -12.72 3.60 -4.36
N MET A 497 -12.89 3.12 -5.60
CA MET A 497 -14.14 3.33 -6.34
C MET A 497 -15.31 2.72 -5.57
N ARG A 498 -15.11 1.53 -5.02
CA ARG A 498 -16.10 0.88 -4.15
C ARG A 498 -16.39 1.73 -2.92
N THR A 499 -15.38 2.35 -2.31
CA THR A 499 -15.57 3.20 -1.13
C THR A 499 -16.30 4.49 -1.44
N ALA A 500 -15.88 5.22 -2.47
CA ALA A 500 -16.54 6.43 -2.95
C ALA A 500 -18.04 6.15 -3.20
N TRP A 501 -18.33 5.00 -3.83
CA TRP A 501 -19.70 4.51 -4.05
C TRP A 501 -20.44 4.23 -2.74
N THR A 502 -19.89 3.41 -1.84
CA THR A 502 -20.56 3.04 -0.57
C THR A 502 -20.79 4.20 0.38
N LYS A 503 -19.94 5.24 0.31
CA LYS A 503 -20.02 6.42 1.18
C LYS A 503 -20.76 7.59 0.54
N LEU A 504 -21.12 7.50 -0.76
CA LEU A 504 -21.71 8.58 -1.54
C LEU A 504 -20.85 9.86 -1.53
N ILE A 505 -19.53 9.70 -1.50
CA ILE A 505 -18.55 10.80 -1.46
C ILE A 505 -17.73 10.80 -2.75
N ILE A 506 -17.70 11.94 -3.43
CA ILE A 506 -16.88 12.17 -4.63
C ILE A 506 -15.61 12.92 -4.19
N PRO A 507 -14.40 12.35 -4.34
CA PRO A 507 -13.14 13.03 -4.01
C PRO A 507 -13.00 14.36 -4.76
N SER A 508 -12.45 15.39 -4.10
CA SER A 508 -12.26 16.72 -4.70
C SER A 508 -11.30 16.69 -5.90
N GLU A 509 -10.37 15.74 -5.95
CA GLU A 509 -9.50 15.54 -7.11
C GLU A 509 -10.30 15.10 -8.33
N TRP A 510 -11.37 14.31 -8.16
CA TRP A 510 -12.18 13.79 -9.26
C TRP A 510 -13.12 14.86 -9.83
N GLN A 511 -13.32 15.94 -9.09
CA GLN A 511 -14.12 17.11 -9.47
C GLN A 511 -13.29 18.17 -10.22
N ARG A 512 -11.98 17.94 -10.39
CA ARG A 512 -11.07 18.85 -11.12
C ARG A 512 -10.80 18.33 -12.53
N ALA A 513 -10.49 19.23 -13.45
CA ALA A 513 -10.16 18.88 -14.82
C ALA A 513 -8.87 19.59 -15.24
N VAL A 514 -8.02 18.91 -16.02
CA VAL A 514 -6.79 19.50 -16.57
C VAL A 514 -6.98 19.76 -18.05
N ALA A 515 -7.01 21.03 -18.45
CA ALA A 515 -7.05 21.41 -19.85
C ALA A 515 -5.65 21.37 -20.48
N VAL A 516 -5.50 20.61 -21.56
CA VAL A 516 -4.28 20.54 -22.36
C VAL A 516 -4.52 21.18 -23.72
N PHE A 517 -3.74 22.20 -24.05
CA PHE A 517 -3.82 22.90 -25.33
C PHE A 517 -2.88 22.27 -26.36
N ILE A 518 -3.46 21.68 -27.41
CA ILE A 518 -2.71 21.01 -28.48
C ILE A 518 -2.69 21.88 -29.74
N PRO A 519 -1.52 22.24 -30.30
CA PRO A 519 -1.46 23.08 -31.49
C PRO A 519 -2.03 22.36 -32.71
N LYS A 520 -2.92 23.05 -33.45
CA LYS A 520 -3.48 22.59 -34.74
C LYS A 520 -2.43 22.64 -35.85
N GLU A 521 -1.46 23.55 -35.74
CA GLU A 521 -0.54 23.93 -36.81
C GLU A 521 0.93 24.00 -36.38
N GLN A 522 1.85 24.13 -37.35
CA GLN A 522 3.29 24.13 -37.09
C GLN A 522 3.81 25.40 -36.41
N ASN A 523 3.18 26.56 -36.59
CA ASN A 523 3.61 27.83 -35.99
C ASN A 523 2.47 28.48 -35.20
N ALA A 524 1.77 27.67 -34.39
CA ALA A 524 0.67 28.16 -33.58
C ALA A 524 1.18 29.05 -32.44
N LYS A 525 0.69 30.29 -32.37
CA LYS A 525 1.00 31.30 -31.34
C LYS A 525 -0.27 31.75 -30.58
N ILE A 526 -1.40 31.84 -31.28
CA ILE A 526 -2.67 32.38 -30.77
C ILE A 526 -3.60 31.24 -30.31
N ILE A 527 -4.41 31.47 -29.28
CA ILE A 527 -5.31 30.47 -28.66
C ILE A 527 -6.23 29.73 -29.64
N SER A 528 -6.73 30.43 -30.68
CA SER A 528 -7.61 29.86 -31.72
C SER A 528 -6.92 28.75 -32.55
N GLN A 529 -5.59 28.78 -32.61
CA GLN A 529 -4.75 27.80 -33.29
C GLN A 529 -4.46 26.57 -32.42
N PHE A 530 -4.95 26.54 -31.17
CA PHE A 530 -4.89 25.39 -30.28
C PHE A 530 -6.25 24.69 -30.21
N ARG A 531 -6.24 23.39 -29.91
CA ARG A 531 -7.41 22.62 -29.46
C ARG A 531 -7.27 22.45 -27.97
N SER A 532 -8.23 22.94 -27.20
CA SER A 532 -8.36 22.54 -25.80
C SER A 532 -8.87 21.10 -25.77
N ILE A 533 -8.12 20.22 -25.10
CA ILE A 533 -8.60 18.91 -24.70
C ILE A 533 -8.66 18.93 -23.19
N VAL A 534 -9.85 18.81 -22.65
CA VAL A 534 -10.03 18.63 -21.22
C VAL A 534 -9.73 17.17 -20.91
N ILE A 535 -8.63 16.94 -20.19
CA ILE A 535 -8.36 15.65 -19.55
C ILE A 535 -8.96 15.77 -18.16
N GLU A 536 -10.18 15.28 -18.05
CA GLU A 536 -10.90 15.34 -16.80
C GLU A 536 -10.30 14.35 -15.79
N CYS A 537 -10.13 14.76 -14.53
CA CYS A 537 -9.80 13.82 -13.44
C CYS A 537 -10.99 12.94 -13.08
N ARG A 538 -12.06 12.97 -13.89
CA ARG A 538 -13.26 12.17 -13.71
C ARG A 538 -12.89 10.73 -13.43
N GLY A 539 -13.00 10.33 -12.17
CA GLY A 539 -13.25 8.94 -11.79
C GLY A 539 -14.46 8.39 -12.56
N GLU A 540 -15.32 9.29 -13.04
CA GLU A 540 -16.38 9.03 -14.00
C GLU A 540 -15.88 8.31 -15.26
N ASP A 541 -14.77 8.61 -15.96
CA ASP A 541 -14.38 7.78 -17.13
C ASP A 541 -14.13 6.27 -16.79
N PHE A 542 -13.95 5.90 -15.51
CA PHE A 542 -13.95 4.50 -15.05
C PHE A 542 -15.34 3.98 -14.61
N LEU A 543 -16.27 4.88 -14.30
CA LEU A 543 -17.69 4.62 -14.00
C LEU A 543 -18.57 4.77 -15.29
N CYS A 544 -18.44 5.85 -16.06
CA CYS A 544 -18.95 6.21 -17.40
C CYS A 544 -18.76 5.20 -18.53
N SER A 545 -17.89 4.20 -18.40
CA SER A 545 -18.00 3.05 -19.32
C SER A 545 -19.35 2.33 -19.17
N ASP A 546 -20.05 2.62 -18.07
CA ASP A 546 -21.43 2.35 -17.78
C ASP A 546 -22.09 3.71 -17.44
N GLY A 547 -22.27 4.58 -18.45
CA GLY A 547 -22.74 5.98 -18.32
C GLY A 547 -24.03 6.20 -17.52
N GLN A 548 -24.66 5.12 -17.10
CA GLN A 548 -25.91 5.04 -16.35
C GLN A 548 -25.67 4.91 -14.83
N LYS A 549 -24.45 4.53 -14.36
CA LYS A 549 -24.09 4.44 -12.93
C LYS A 549 -23.68 5.79 -12.34
N ASP A 550 -23.12 6.69 -13.16
CA ASP A 550 -22.74 8.04 -12.74
C ASP A 550 -23.95 8.93 -12.47
N ASP A 551 -24.97 8.88 -13.32
CA ASP A 551 -26.22 9.63 -13.13
C ASP A 551 -26.88 9.28 -11.78
N HIS A 552 -26.87 7.99 -11.39
CA HIS A 552 -27.43 7.54 -10.11
C HIS A 552 -26.60 7.98 -8.88
N LEU A 553 -25.27 8.12 -9.01
CA LEU A 553 -24.42 8.61 -7.92
C LEU A 553 -24.57 10.13 -7.75
N LEU A 554 -24.73 10.86 -8.86
CA LEU A 554 -25.01 12.29 -8.87
C LEU A 554 -26.42 12.61 -8.36
N ASP A 555 -27.45 11.90 -8.81
CA ASP A 555 -28.83 12.07 -8.33
C ASP A 555 -28.94 11.89 -6.80
N ARG A 556 -28.27 10.88 -6.23
CA ARG A 556 -28.28 10.68 -4.77
C ARG A 556 -27.65 11.81 -3.95
N LYS A 557 -26.83 12.66 -4.58
CA LYS A 557 -26.14 13.77 -3.91
C LYS A 557 -26.89 15.11 -4.06
N TRP A 558 -27.83 15.20 -5.00
CA TRP A 558 -28.60 16.41 -5.31
C TRP A 558 -30.11 16.27 -5.08
N VAL A 559 -30.60 15.07 -4.73
CA VAL A 559 -32.01 14.77 -4.41
C VAL A 559 -32.27 14.65 -2.88
N HIS A 560 -31.34 15.09 -2.04
CA HIS A 560 -31.55 15.22 -0.59
C HIS A 560 -31.18 16.60 -0.06
#